data_AF-A0A954K0G6-F1
#
_entry.id   AF-A0A954K0G6-F1
#
_cell.length_a   1.000
_cell.length_b   1.000
_cell.length_c   1.000
_cell.angle_alpha   90.00
_cell.angle_beta   90.00
_cell.angle_gamma   90.00
#
_symmetry.space_group_name_H-M   'P 1'
#
loop_
_entity.id
_entity.type
_entity.pdbx_description
1 polymer ?
#
loop_
_entity_poly.entity_id
_entity_poly.type
_entity_poly.pdbx_seq_one_letter_code
_entity_poly.pdbx_strand_id
1 'polypeptide(L)'
;MPTSHTAIETAFQLASERYSALGVDVRDALNKVAAIPISLHCWQGDDVGGFENTGSEIGGGLAVTGQYPGKARTADELRADIQFALSLIPGTHRLNLHASYAETNGRRIERNELTPAHFQTWIEWARER
;
A
#
# COMPACT_ATOMS: atom_id res chain seq x y z
N MET A 1 7.82 18.15 -21.04
CA MET A 1 6.63 18.93 -21.41
C MET A 1 5.43 18.22 -20.81
N PRO A 2 4.63 18.84 -19.93
CA PRO A 2 3.37 18.23 -19.51
C PRO A 2 2.50 18.03 -20.76
N THR A 3 2.10 16.79 -21.01
CA THR A 3 1.19 16.44 -22.10
C THR A 3 -0.13 17.17 -21.85
N SER A 4 -0.62 17.96 -22.80
CA SER A 4 -1.89 18.67 -22.62
C SER A 4 -3.04 17.69 -22.44
N HIS A 5 -4.06 18.07 -21.68
CA HIS A 5 -5.26 17.25 -21.47
C HIS A 5 -5.85 16.75 -22.80
N THR A 6 -5.90 17.64 -23.80
CA THR A 6 -6.38 17.34 -25.15
C THR A 6 -5.57 16.25 -25.85
N ALA A 7 -4.24 16.21 -25.66
CA ALA A 7 -3.40 15.18 -26.26
C ALA A 7 -3.63 13.80 -25.61
N ILE A 8 -3.90 13.76 -24.30
CA ILE A 8 -4.26 12.53 -23.58
C ILE A 8 -5.62 12.01 -24.07
N GLU A 9 -6.63 12.89 -24.15
CA GLU A 9 -7.97 12.52 -24.62
C GLU A 9 -7.95 11.99 -26.06
N THR A 10 -7.21 12.66 -26.94
CA THR A 10 -7.07 12.23 -28.35
C THR A 10 -6.42 10.85 -28.44
N ALA A 11 -5.35 10.62 -27.68
CA ALA A 11 -4.69 9.31 -27.65
C ALA A 11 -5.60 8.21 -27.07
N PHE A 12 -6.36 8.52 -26.01
CA PHE A 12 -7.31 7.60 -25.40
C PHE A 12 -8.44 7.22 -26.36
N GLN A 13 -8.99 8.19 -27.10
CA GLN A 13 -10.05 7.95 -28.08
C GLN A 13 -9.55 7.03 -29.21
N LEU A 14 -8.38 7.32 -29.77
CA LEU A 14 -7.78 6.49 -30.81
C LEU A 14 -7.51 5.05 -30.32
N ALA A 15 -7.04 4.90 -29.09
CA ALA A 15 -6.86 3.58 -28.48
C ALA A 15 -8.20 2.85 -28.31
N SER A 16 -9.23 3.55 -27.83
CA SER A 16 -10.58 3.00 -27.64
C SER A 16 -11.18 2.47 -28.95
N GLU A 17 -11.02 3.20 -30.05
CA GLU A 17 -11.46 2.76 -31.39
C GLU A 17 -10.73 1.48 -31.84
N ARG A 18 -9.41 1.41 -31.63
CA ARG A 18 -8.61 0.21 -31.97
C ARG A 18 -9.06 -1.02 -31.18
N TYR A 19 -9.32 -0.87 -29.89
CA TYR A 19 -9.82 -1.97 -29.05
C TYR A 19 -11.27 -2.35 -29.39
N SER A 20 -12.11 -1.38 -29.72
CA SER A 20 -13.48 -1.65 -30.17
C SER A 20 -13.52 -2.48 -31.45
N ALA A 21 -12.58 -2.27 -32.39
CA ALA A 21 -12.47 -3.10 -33.60
C ALA A 21 -12.13 -4.57 -33.30
N LEU A 22 -11.63 -4.86 -32.09
CA LEU A 22 -11.36 -6.21 -31.59
C LEU A 22 -12.48 -6.73 -30.67
N GLY A 23 -13.60 -6.00 -30.54
CA GLY A 23 -14.71 -6.37 -29.67
C GLY A 23 -14.48 -6.10 -28.18
N VAL A 24 -13.51 -5.24 -27.84
CA VAL A 24 -13.20 -4.87 -26.45
C VAL A 24 -13.80 -3.50 -26.12
N ASP A 25 -14.67 -3.43 -25.11
CA ASP A 25 -15.12 -2.18 -24.51
C ASP A 25 -14.09 -1.68 -23.48
N VAL A 26 -13.36 -0.63 -23.84
CA VAL A 26 -12.32 -0.04 -22.98
C VAL A 26 -12.91 0.59 -21.71
N ARG A 27 -14.11 1.19 -21.78
CA ARG A 27 -14.73 1.80 -20.60
C ARG A 27 -15.18 0.74 -19.62
N ASP A 28 -15.75 -0.36 -20.11
CA ASP A 28 -16.06 -1.52 -19.28
C ASP A 28 -14.80 -2.14 -18.66
N ALA A 29 -13.71 -2.28 -19.43
CA ALA A 29 -12.43 -2.76 -18.91
C ALA A 29 -11.86 -1.86 -17.81
N LEU A 30 -11.95 -0.53 -17.98
CA LEU A 30 -11.53 0.45 -16.96
C LEU A 30 -12.39 0.35 -15.69
N ASN A 31 -13.70 0.18 -15.82
CA ASN A 31 -14.59 -0.04 -14.68
C ASN A 31 -14.25 -1.33 -13.93
N LYS A 32 -13.95 -2.41 -14.67
CA LYS A 32 -13.54 -3.70 -14.09
C LYS A 32 -12.23 -3.58 -13.32
N VAL A 33 -11.20 -2.96 -13.90
CA VAL A 33 -9.91 -2.83 -13.20
C VAL A 33 -10.00 -1.90 -11.99
N ALA A 34 -10.80 -0.83 -12.06
CA ALA A 34 -11.03 0.07 -10.92
C ALA A 34 -11.70 -0.63 -9.73
N ALA A 35 -12.47 -1.69 -9.97
CA ALA A 35 -13.17 -2.45 -8.94
C ALA A 35 -12.31 -3.56 -8.30
N ILE A 36 -11.08 -3.82 -8.78
CA ILE A 36 -10.22 -4.88 -8.25
C ILE A 36 -9.26 -4.28 -7.21
N PRO A 37 -9.45 -4.57 -5.90
CA PRO A 37 -8.57 -4.04 -4.88
C PRO A 37 -7.25 -4.81 -4.84
N ILE A 38 -6.14 -4.06 -4.85
CA ILE A 38 -4.80 -4.59 -4.64
C ILE A 38 -4.43 -4.44 -3.16
N SER A 39 -3.94 -5.53 -2.55
CA SER A 39 -3.46 -5.52 -1.16
C SER A 39 -1.97 -5.19 -1.10
N LEU A 40 -1.66 -3.96 -0.68
CA LEU A 40 -0.29 -3.47 -0.53
C LEU A 40 0.31 -4.00 0.76
N HIS A 41 1.58 -4.39 0.73
CA HIS A 41 2.26 -4.96 1.88
C HIS A 41 2.87 -3.88 2.77
N CYS A 42 2.56 -3.88 4.07
CA CYS A 42 3.02 -2.85 5.01
C CYS A 42 4.54 -2.80 5.14
N TRP A 43 5.21 -3.95 5.03
CA TRP A 43 6.63 -4.10 5.36
C TRP A 43 7.61 -3.48 4.37
N GLN A 44 7.13 -2.99 3.24
CA GLN A 44 7.96 -2.21 2.33
C GLN A 44 8.36 -0.87 2.94
N GLY A 45 7.52 -0.26 3.77
CA GLY A 45 7.77 1.09 4.27
C GLY A 45 8.88 1.20 5.31
N ASP A 46 9.27 0.08 5.94
CA ASP A 46 10.19 0.06 7.07
C ASP A 46 11.26 -1.06 7.00
N ASP A 47 11.46 -1.64 5.82
CA ASP A 47 12.39 -2.75 5.58
C ASP A 47 12.08 -3.99 6.44
N VAL A 48 10.81 -4.35 6.62
CA VAL A 48 10.40 -5.48 7.48
C VAL A 48 10.80 -5.28 8.95
N GLY A 49 10.96 -4.03 9.40
CA GLY A 49 11.38 -3.71 10.76
C GLY A 49 10.35 -4.10 11.83
N GLY A 50 9.07 -3.84 11.56
CA GLY A 50 8.00 -3.93 12.53
C GLY A 50 8.19 -2.98 13.72
N PHE A 51 7.29 -3.06 14.69
CA PHE A 51 7.30 -2.24 15.91
C PHE A 51 7.47 -3.05 17.20
N GLU A 52 7.60 -4.38 17.09
CA GLU A 52 7.85 -5.27 18.24
C GLU A 52 9.27 -5.13 18.79
N ASN A 53 10.29 -5.05 17.92
CA ASN A 53 11.70 -5.08 18.30
C ASN A 53 12.55 -4.23 17.35
N THR A 54 12.43 -2.90 17.43
CA THR A 54 13.23 -1.96 16.64
C THR A 54 14.72 -2.28 16.75
N GLY A 55 15.33 -2.83 15.69
CA GLY A 55 16.77 -3.13 15.61
C GLY A 55 17.17 -4.60 15.59
N SER A 56 16.23 -5.55 15.57
CA SER A 56 16.56 -6.97 15.38
C SER A 56 16.88 -7.28 13.92
N GLU A 57 17.82 -8.18 13.65
CA GLU A 57 18.09 -8.64 12.29
C GLU A 57 16.87 -9.34 11.68
N ILE A 58 16.69 -9.16 10.38
CA ILE A 58 15.68 -9.88 9.60
C ILE A 58 16.07 -11.36 9.59
N GLY A 59 15.29 -12.19 10.27
CA GLY A 59 15.51 -13.64 10.33
C GLY A 59 14.87 -14.40 9.17
N GLY A 60 15.02 -15.72 9.18
CA GLY A 60 14.24 -16.61 8.29
C GLY A 60 14.70 -16.65 6.83
N GLY A 61 15.94 -16.24 6.55
CA GLY A 61 16.50 -16.24 5.18
C GLY A 61 16.00 -15.10 4.30
N LEU A 62 15.26 -14.15 4.88
CA LEU A 62 14.86 -12.92 4.22
C LEU A 62 15.98 -11.89 4.35
N ALA A 63 16.13 -11.05 3.33
CA ALA A 63 17.09 -9.96 3.32
C ALA A 63 16.44 -8.71 2.74
N VAL A 64 16.72 -7.56 3.36
CA VAL A 64 16.52 -6.25 2.74
C VAL A 64 17.89 -5.68 2.42
N THR A 65 18.07 -5.21 1.19
CA THR A 65 19.35 -4.75 0.67
C THR A 65 19.29 -3.27 0.30
N GLY A 66 20.38 -2.56 0.54
CA GLY A 66 20.48 -1.12 0.30
C GLY A 66 20.33 -0.30 1.58
N GLN A 67 20.70 0.98 1.50
CA GLN A 67 20.66 1.93 2.62
C GLN A 67 20.00 3.23 2.18
N TYR A 68 18.87 3.13 1.48
CA TYR A 68 18.12 4.31 1.09
C TYR A 68 17.54 4.99 2.35
N PRO A 69 17.73 6.29 2.55
CA PRO A 69 17.27 6.96 3.77
C PRO A 69 15.75 7.14 3.78
N GLY A 70 15.18 7.36 4.96
CA GLY A 70 13.79 7.79 5.12
C GLY A 70 12.77 6.69 5.37
N LYS A 71 13.19 5.45 5.68
CA LYS A 71 12.25 4.39 6.08
C LYS A 71 11.47 4.77 7.33
N ALA A 72 10.22 4.35 7.39
CA ALA A 72 9.37 4.54 8.55
C ALA A 72 9.95 3.85 9.80
N ARG A 73 9.82 4.51 10.95
CA ARG A 73 10.30 4.03 12.26
C ARG A 73 9.16 3.90 13.27
N THR A 74 8.00 4.45 12.95
CA THR A 74 6.79 4.40 13.77
C THR A 74 5.59 4.03 12.91
N ALA A 75 4.51 3.58 13.56
CA ALA A 75 3.26 3.29 12.87
C ALA A 75 2.66 4.54 12.21
N ASP A 76 2.84 5.73 12.81
CA ASP A 76 2.40 7.00 12.23
C ASP A 76 3.17 7.38 10.98
N GLU A 77 4.51 7.24 10.99
CA GLU A 77 5.35 7.45 9.80
C GLU A 77 4.92 6.48 8.68
N LEU A 78 4.74 5.19 9.02
CA LEU A 78 4.34 4.18 8.05
C LEU A 78 2.95 4.46 7.44
N ARG A 79 1.98 4.86 8.27
CA ARG A 79 0.64 5.27 7.79
C ARG A 79 0.72 6.48 6.86
N ALA A 80 1.56 7.46 7.15
CA ALA A 80 1.78 8.63 6.31
C ALA A 80 2.41 8.25 4.96
N ASP A 81 3.42 7.38 4.95
CA ASP A 81 4.06 6.87 3.74
C ASP A 81 3.07 6.10 2.86
N ILE A 82 2.26 5.21 3.47
CA ILE A 82 1.20 4.49 2.76
C ILE A 82 0.14 5.46 2.25
N GLN A 83 -0.18 6.54 3.00
CA GLN A 83 -1.12 7.55 2.55
C GLN A 83 -0.62 8.28 1.31
N PHE A 84 0.64 8.70 1.31
CA PHE A 84 1.27 9.32 0.17
C PHE A 84 1.27 8.38 -1.04
N ALA A 85 1.70 7.13 -0.87
CA ALA A 85 1.69 6.13 -1.93
C ALA A 85 0.28 5.94 -2.53
N LEU A 86 -0.74 5.79 -1.69
CA LEU A 86 -2.13 5.61 -2.14
C LEU A 86 -2.70 6.85 -2.85
N SER A 87 -2.19 8.06 -2.57
CA SER A 87 -2.60 9.26 -3.33
C SER A 87 -2.11 9.24 -4.79
N LEU A 88 -1.11 8.40 -5.09
CA LEU A 88 -0.51 8.24 -6.42
C LEU A 88 -0.99 6.99 -7.16
N ILE A 89 -1.71 6.09 -6.50
CA ILE A 89 -2.18 4.82 -7.07
C ILE A 89 -3.70 4.89 -7.26
N PRO A 90 -4.22 4.73 -8.49
CA PRO A 90 -5.65 4.83 -8.75
C PRO A 90 -6.41 3.60 -8.29
N GLY A 91 -7.59 3.84 -7.71
CA GLY A 91 -8.53 2.81 -7.29
C GLY A 91 -8.67 2.72 -5.77
N THR A 92 -9.36 1.67 -5.31
CA THR A 92 -9.49 1.36 -3.89
C THR A 92 -8.61 0.18 -3.56
N HIS A 93 -7.84 0.28 -2.48
CA HIS A 93 -6.82 -0.70 -2.13
C HIS A 93 -7.00 -1.24 -0.73
N ARG A 94 -6.26 -2.30 -0.42
CA ARG A 94 -6.20 -2.91 0.92
C ARG A 94 -4.77 -2.80 1.45
N LEU A 95 -4.64 -2.89 2.77
CA LEU A 95 -3.35 -3.05 3.43
C LEU A 95 -3.23 -4.50 3.93
N ASN A 96 -2.13 -5.15 3.58
CA ASN A 96 -1.71 -6.43 4.14
C ASN A 96 -0.76 -6.14 5.32
N LEU A 97 -1.23 -6.45 6.52
CA LEU A 97 -0.55 -6.11 7.78
C LEU A 97 0.05 -7.37 8.41
N HIS A 98 1.30 -7.29 8.83
CA HIS A 98 1.96 -8.37 9.56
C HIS A 98 1.78 -8.18 11.09
N ALA A 99 1.75 -9.26 11.87
CA ALA A 99 1.54 -9.18 13.32
C ALA A 99 2.59 -8.31 14.04
N SER A 100 3.80 -8.25 13.48
CA SER A 100 4.92 -7.44 13.98
C SER A 100 4.68 -5.92 13.91
N TYR A 101 3.59 -5.47 13.30
CA TYR A 101 3.18 -4.06 13.22
C TYR A 101 2.12 -3.70 14.29
N ALA A 102 1.94 -4.56 15.29
CA ALA A 102 1.13 -4.27 16.46
C ALA A 102 1.62 -2.99 17.18
N GLU A 103 0.69 -2.14 17.58
CA GLU A 103 0.94 -0.94 18.37
C GLU A 103 0.68 -1.23 19.85
N THR A 104 1.76 -1.48 20.59
CA THR A 104 1.71 -1.90 22.00
C THR A 104 2.04 -0.76 22.99
N ASN A 105 2.12 0.48 22.51
CA ASN A 105 2.46 1.67 23.30
C ASN A 105 3.76 1.50 24.10
N GLY A 106 4.79 0.91 23.47
CA GLY A 106 6.10 0.68 24.08
C GLY A 106 6.15 -0.47 25.08
N ARG A 107 5.05 -1.22 25.26
CA ARG A 107 5.06 -2.45 26.07
C ARG A 107 5.44 -3.63 25.22
N ARG A 108 6.32 -4.49 25.73
CA ARG A 108 6.54 -5.79 25.11
C ARG A 108 5.32 -6.69 25.37
N ILE A 109 4.74 -7.23 24.30
CA ILE A 109 3.66 -8.21 24.33
C ILE A 109 4.13 -9.41 23.51
N GLU A 110 4.03 -10.61 24.06
CA GLU A 110 4.42 -11.81 23.32
C GLU A 110 3.43 -12.09 22.19
N ARG A 111 3.91 -12.66 21.08
CA ARG A 111 3.10 -12.81 19.85
C ARG A 111 1.82 -13.63 20.05
N ASN A 112 1.87 -14.61 20.94
CA ASN A 112 0.72 -15.44 21.32
C ASN A 112 -0.31 -14.71 22.21
N GLU A 113 0.01 -13.50 22.67
CA GLU A 113 -0.85 -12.64 23.49
C GLU A 113 -1.38 -11.43 22.71
N LEU A 114 -1.07 -11.32 21.41
CA LEU A 114 -1.59 -10.25 20.57
C LEU A 114 -3.12 -10.37 20.43
N THR A 115 -3.80 -9.24 20.57
CA THR A 115 -5.26 -9.12 20.46
C THR A 115 -5.63 -8.00 19.48
N PRO A 116 -6.90 -7.90 19.04
CA PRO A 116 -7.36 -6.80 18.19
C PRO A 116 -7.07 -5.40 18.74
N ALA A 117 -6.99 -5.25 20.07
CA ALA A 117 -6.69 -3.96 20.71
C ALA A 117 -5.33 -3.39 20.26
N HIS A 118 -4.35 -4.25 19.95
CA HIS A 118 -3.02 -3.80 19.48
C HIS A 118 -3.03 -3.38 18.00
N PHE A 119 -4.15 -3.51 17.31
CA PHE A 119 -4.33 -3.11 15.91
C PHE A 119 -5.46 -2.08 15.77
N GLN A 120 -5.96 -1.55 16.88
CA GLN A 120 -7.13 -0.67 16.88
C GLN A 120 -6.89 0.59 16.04
N THR A 121 -5.74 1.24 16.19
CA THR A 121 -5.36 2.41 15.39
C THR A 121 -5.26 2.08 13.89
N TRP A 122 -4.78 0.89 13.52
CA TRP A 122 -4.79 0.43 12.13
C TRP A 122 -6.20 0.24 11.58
N ILE A 123 -7.12 -0.29 12.39
CA ILE A 123 -8.52 -0.49 12.02
C ILE A 123 -9.22 0.86 11.84
N GLU A 124 -9.01 1.80 12.76
CA GLU A 124 -9.57 3.15 12.69
C GLU A 124 -9.06 3.90 11.46
N TRP A 125 -7.74 3.94 11.28
CA TRP A 125 -7.12 4.55 10.11
C TRP A 125 -7.60 3.92 8.79
N ALA A 126 -7.82 2.60 8.74
CA ALA A 126 -8.32 1.94 7.54
C ALA A 126 -9.81 2.24 7.26
N ARG A 127 -10.61 2.63 8.27
CA ARG A 127 -12.02 3.00 8.11
C ARG A 127 -12.24 4.44 7.66
N GLU A 128 -11.30 5.34 7.96
CA GLU A 128 -11.34 6.73 7.53
C GLU A 128 -11.09 6.91 6.03
N ARG A 129 -10.87 5.82 5.29
CA ARG A 129 -10.43 5.78 3.90
C ARG A 129 -11.41 5.06 2.98
#